data_AF-A0A9E3V763-F1
#
_entry.id   AF-A0A9E3V763-F1
#
_cell.length_a   1.000
_cell.length_b   1.000
_cell.length_c   1.000
_cell.angle_alpha   90.00
_cell.angle_beta   90.00
_cell.angle_gamma   90.00
#
_symmetry.space_group_name_H-M   'P 1'
#
loop_
_entity.id
_entity.type
_entity.pdbx_description
1 polymer ?
#
loop_
_entity_poly.entity_id
_entity_poly.type
_entity_poly.pdbx_seq_one_letter_code
_entity_poly.pdbx_strand_id
1 'polypeptide(L)'
;MARIPTTPSPKTFAETFSADVRKAVTTAAGKDGRLSANEAKKMSLLTTDDRAFADNAQNFLKATGQKSVGVNALAESAKAYALRAAETAAGPDGKLSLTDGAKLPADLQEDFFMYRGQSVKEAKVALEAATTDLLMPSETDATFKFVAGKQLNGAPITEQVIREQLSAQHDALLPQVMYVSPDRVALKNRTPVEVRSFDDFLGRLSTEVDPNDPASIERGQKFANLKAALSSKLTDLTVMRFNTIDISTFIVGRTKTGELAGLLTGQVET
;
A
#
# COMPACT_ATOMS: atom_id res chain seq x y z
N MET A 1 8.33 -1.31 -5.48
CA MET A 1 7.48 -2.17 -6.33
C MET A 1 7.07 -3.38 -5.50
N ALA A 2 5.86 -3.93 -5.64
CA ALA A 2 5.52 -5.19 -4.95
C ALA A 2 6.49 -6.28 -5.42
N ARG A 3 7.01 -7.10 -4.50
CA ARG A 3 8.04 -8.10 -4.82
C ARG A 3 7.45 -9.44 -5.24
N ILE A 4 6.19 -9.67 -4.90
CA ILE A 4 5.39 -10.81 -5.34
C ILE A 4 4.04 -10.34 -5.94
N PRO A 5 3.42 -11.12 -6.84
CA PRO A 5 2.06 -10.84 -7.34
C PRO A 5 1.00 -10.72 -6.22
N THR A 6 -0.18 -10.22 -6.55
CA THR A 6 -1.31 -10.09 -5.60
C THR A 6 -1.74 -11.43 -5.01
N THR A 7 -1.79 -12.49 -5.80
CA THR A 7 -2.07 -13.86 -5.33
C THR A 7 -0.93 -14.76 -5.77
N PRO A 8 0.23 -14.70 -5.09
CA PRO A 8 1.39 -15.47 -5.48
C PRO A 8 1.13 -16.95 -5.24
N SER A 9 1.76 -17.81 -6.05
CA SER A 9 1.85 -19.23 -5.68
C SER A 9 2.72 -19.40 -4.44
N PRO A 10 2.55 -20.48 -3.64
CA PRO A 10 3.47 -20.83 -2.56
C PRO A 10 4.93 -20.83 -2.99
N LYS A 11 5.21 -21.34 -4.20
CA LYS A 11 6.55 -21.34 -4.79
C LYS A 11 7.08 -19.93 -5.01
N THR A 12 6.28 -19.03 -5.60
CA THR A 12 6.67 -17.64 -5.85
C THR A 12 7.00 -16.92 -4.54
N PHE A 13 6.16 -17.07 -3.52
CA PHE A 13 6.42 -16.49 -2.20
C PHE A 13 7.72 -17.05 -1.57
N ALA A 14 7.87 -18.37 -1.55
CA ALA A 14 9.05 -19.02 -0.97
C ALA A 14 10.36 -18.64 -1.70
N GLU A 15 10.31 -18.51 -3.03
CA GLU A 15 11.46 -18.08 -3.83
C GLU A 15 11.86 -16.64 -3.52
N THR A 16 10.90 -15.71 -3.48
CA THR A 16 11.18 -14.31 -3.12
C THR A 16 11.70 -14.19 -1.69
N PHE A 17 11.07 -14.87 -0.73
CA PHE A 17 11.52 -14.91 0.66
C PHE A 17 12.98 -15.40 0.77
N SER A 18 13.29 -16.55 0.15
CA SER A 18 14.63 -17.12 0.21
C SER A 18 15.71 -16.25 -0.45
N ALA A 19 15.36 -15.52 -1.50
CA ALA A 19 16.28 -14.60 -2.16
C ALA A 19 16.65 -13.42 -1.25
N ASP A 20 15.71 -12.94 -0.44
CA ASP A 20 15.94 -11.86 0.51
C ASP A 20 16.66 -12.31 1.76
N VAL A 21 16.32 -13.48 2.31
CA VAL A 21 17.12 -14.12 3.35
C VAL A 21 18.57 -14.26 2.87
N ARG A 22 18.79 -14.76 1.65
CA ARG A 22 20.14 -14.88 1.08
C ARG A 22 20.86 -13.54 1.03
N LYS A 23 20.20 -12.49 0.56
CA LYS A 23 20.78 -11.14 0.46
C LYS A 23 21.15 -10.60 1.84
N ALA A 24 20.20 -10.58 2.78
CA ALA A 24 20.41 -10.08 4.14
C ALA A 24 21.52 -10.84 4.86
N VAL A 25 21.49 -12.17 4.77
CA VAL A 25 22.50 -13.03 5.40
C VAL A 25 23.86 -12.85 4.74
N THR A 26 23.96 -12.63 3.43
CA THR A 26 25.24 -12.33 2.76
C THR A 26 25.86 -11.06 3.30
N THR A 27 25.05 -10.04 3.57
CA THR A 27 25.52 -8.76 4.14
C THR A 27 25.97 -8.92 5.59
N ALA A 28 25.31 -9.78 6.37
CA ALA A 28 25.62 -9.99 7.78
C ALA A 28 26.70 -11.05 8.04
N ALA A 29 26.93 -11.97 7.10
CA ALA A 29 27.87 -13.07 7.23
C ALA A 29 29.33 -12.60 7.30
N GLY A 30 30.17 -13.40 7.95
CA GLY A 30 31.60 -13.20 8.00
C GLY A 30 32.28 -13.39 6.63
N LYS A 31 33.58 -13.09 6.56
CA LYS A 31 34.40 -13.31 5.34
C LYS A 31 34.45 -14.76 4.88
N ASP A 32 34.08 -15.70 5.74
CA ASP A 32 33.98 -17.13 5.47
C ASP A 32 32.65 -17.52 4.78
N GLY A 33 31.75 -16.57 4.53
CA GLY A 33 30.44 -16.82 3.92
C GLY A 33 29.50 -17.59 4.85
N ARG A 34 29.72 -17.51 6.16
CA ARG A 34 28.87 -18.14 7.17
C ARG A 34 28.28 -17.10 8.10
N LEU A 35 27.08 -17.38 8.58
CA LEU A 35 26.40 -16.59 9.60
C LEU A 35 26.42 -17.35 10.92
N SER A 36 27.00 -16.72 11.93
CA SER A 36 27.03 -17.16 13.33
C SER A 36 25.84 -16.61 14.13
N ALA A 37 25.62 -17.18 15.32
CA ALA A 37 24.60 -16.67 16.25
C ALA A 37 24.84 -15.20 16.66
N ASN A 38 26.11 -14.79 16.79
CA ASN A 38 26.46 -13.42 17.11
C ASN A 38 26.17 -12.44 15.96
N GLU A 39 26.43 -12.85 14.72
CA GLU A 39 26.09 -12.05 13.54
C GLU A 39 24.58 -11.95 13.35
N ALA A 40 23.84 -13.06 13.53
CA ALA A 40 22.38 -13.05 13.52
C ALA A 40 21.81 -12.12 14.62
N LYS A 41 22.41 -12.10 15.81
CA LYS A 41 22.02 -11.15 16.88
C LYS A 41 22.33 -9.71 16.51
N LYS A 42 23.47 -9.43 15.87
CA LYS A 42 23.76 -8.07 15.37
C LYS A 42 22.78 -7.65 14.28
N MET A 43 22.41 -8.58 13.39
CA MET A 43 21.41 -8.34 12.35
C MET A 43 20.05 -7.94 12.94
N SER A 44 19.62 -8.55 14.06
CA SER A 44 18.38 -8.15 14.75
C SER A 44 18.40 -6.73 15.34
N LEU A 45 19.57 -6.11 15.45
CA LEU A 45 19.73 -4.74 15.97
C LEU A 45 19.82 -3.69 14.86
N LEU A 46 19.77 -4.11 13.59
CA LEU A 46 19.80 -3.18 12.45
C LEU A 46 18.46 -2.42 12.34
N THR A 47 18.55 -1.21 11.79
CA THR A 47 17.38 -0.39 11.46
C THR A 47 16.87 -0.61 10.03
N THR A 48 17.51 -1.53 9.28
CA THR A 48 17.13 -1.89 7.91
C THR A 48 16.10 -3.03 7.91
N ASP A 49 15.43 -3.22 6.77
CA ASP A 49 14.48 -4.32 6.56
C ASP A 49 15.12 -5.71 6.76
N ASP A 50 16.45 -5.81 6.64
CA ASP A 50 17.22 -7.05 6.84
C ASP A 50 17.03 -7.66 8.24
N ARG A 51 16.67 -6.84 9.23
CA ARG A 51 16.40 -7.30 10.61
C ARG A 51 15.28 -8.34 10.67
N ALA A 52 14.34 -8.30 9.72
CA ALA A 52 13.21 -9.23 9.64
C ALA A 52 13.65 -10.68 9.40
N PHE A 53 14.87 -10.91 8.92
CA PHE A 53 15.40 -12.26 8.67
C PHE A 53 16.27 -12.79 9.82
N ALA A 54 16.47 -12.00 10.88
CA ALA A 54 17.37 -12.35 11.97
C ALA A 54 16.81 -13.44 12.88
N ASP A 55 15.51 -13.44 13.10
CA ASP A 55 14.79 -14.46 13.83
C ASP A 55 14.86 -15.82 13.13
N ASN A 56 14.67 -15.86 11.80
CA ASN A 56 14.78 -17.04 10.96
C ASN A 56 16.17 -17.68 11.07
N ALA A 57 17.22 -16.87 11.01
CA ALA A 57 18.60 -17.30 11.22
C ALA A 57 18.84 -17.86 12.64
N GLN A 58 18.36 -17.17 13.67
CA GLN A 58 18.51 -17.59 15.07
C GLN A 58 17.76 -18.88 15.35
N ASN A 59 16.52 -19.00 14.85
CA ASN A 59 15.68 -20.18 14.97
C ASN A 59 16.33 -21.39 14.29
N PHE A 60 16.91 -21.22 13.10
CA PHE A 60 17.64 -22.28 12.41
C PHE A 60 18.85 -22.77 13.22
N LEU A 61 19.70 -21.86 13.71
CA LEU A 61 20.89 -22.23 14.48
C LEU A 61 20.51 -22.92 15.80
N LYS A 62 19.47 -22.43 16.47
CA LYS A 62 18.95 -23.02 17.71
C LYS A 62 18.37 -24.42 17.46
N ALA A 63 17.58 -24.60 16.41
CA ALA A 63 16.95 -25.87 16.07
C ALA A 63 17.96 -26.95 15.65
N THR A 64 19.04 -26.55 14.96
CA THR A 64 20.06 -27.49 14.46
C THR A 64 21.23 -27.70 15.41
N GLY A 65 21.36 -26.89 16.47
CA GLY A 65 22.51 -26.89 17.36
C GLY A 65 23.81 -26.41 16.70
N GLN A 66 23.75 -25.86 15.48
CA GLN A 66 24.92 -25.38 14.77
C GLN A 66 25.41 -24.04 15.34
N LYS A 67 26.73 -23.85 15.39
CA LYS A 67 27.34 -22.57 15.81
C LYS A 67 27.33 -21.51 14.69
N SER A 68 27.33 -21.97 13.43
CA SER A 68 27.24 -21.14 12.23
C SER A 68 26.69 -21.94 11.06
N VAL A 69 26.07 -21.25 10.09
CA VAL A 69 25.47 -21.85 8.89
C VAL A 69 25.96 -21.09 7.64
N GLY A 70 26.22 -21.81 6.54
CA GLY A 70 26.56 -21.16 5.27
C GLY A 70 25.33 -20.44 4.67
N VAL A 71 25.54 -19.29 4.03
CA VAL A 71 24.44 -18.46 3.48
C VAL A 71 23.47 -19.28 2.62
N ASN A 72 23.99 -20.07 1.67
CA ASN A 72 23.16 -20.85 0.76
C ASN A 72 22.36 -21.93 1.51
N ALA A 73 22.96 -22.60 2.49
CA ALA A 73 22.27 -23.63 3.26
C ALA A 73 21.12 -23.02 4.09
N LEU A 74 21.33 -21.83 4.68
CA LEU A 74 20.29 -21.13 5.41
C LEU A 74 19.15 -20.68 4.47
N ALA A 75 19.49 -20.11 3.31
CA ALA A 75 18.50 -19.66 2.33
C ALA A 75 17.66 -20.81 1.77
N GLU A 76 18.25 -21.97 1.48
CA GLU A 76 17.51 -23.16 1.04
C GLU A 76 16.61 -23.72 2.15
N SER A 77 17.08 -23.72 3.40
CA SER A 77 16.23 -24.09 4.54
C SER A 77 15.06 -23.14 4.72
N ALA A 78 15.30 -21.84 4.61
CA ALA A 78 14.27 -20.80 4.68
C ALA A 78 13.25 -20.95 3.54
N LYS A 79 13.72 -21.24 2.32
CA LYS A 79 12.85 -21.55 1.17
C LYS A 79 11.94 -22.74 1.47
N ALA A 80 12.50 -23.85 1.95
CA ALA A 80 11.73 -25.06 2.25
C ALA A 80 10.71 -24.83 3.37
N TYR A 81 11.08 -24.03 4.38
CA TYR A 81 10.17 -23.63 5.45
C TYR A 81 9.00 -22.80 4.92
N ALA A 82 9.28 -21.70 4.22
CA ALA A 82 8.26 -20.83 3.66
C ALA A 82 7.36 -21.55 2.66
N LEU A 83 7.92 -22.45 1.84
CA LEU A 83 7.14 -23.25 0.91
C LEU A 83 6.13 -24.15 1.62
N ARG A 84 6.56 -24.93 2.63
CA ARG A 84 5.64 -25.81 3.38
C ARG A 84 4.56 -25.03 4.11
N ALA A 85 4.93 -23.91 4.74
CA ALA A 85 3.99 -23.04 5.42
C ALA A 85 2.96 -22.46 4.43
N ALA A 86 3.42 -22.01 3.28
CA ALA A 86 2.58 -21.47 2.22
C ALA A 86 1.67 -22.52 1.56
N GLU A 87 2.17 -23.74 1.32
CA GLU A 87 1.35 -24.84 0.81
C GLU A 87 0.25 -25.24 1.80
N THR A 88 0.54 -25.17 3.10
CA THR A 88 -0.45 -25.42 4.16
C THR A 88 -1.49 -24.29 4.25
N ALA A 89 -1.05 -23.04 4.06
CA ALA A 89 -1.91 -21.87 4.14
C ALA A 89 -2.78 -21.67 2.90
N ALA A 90 -2.27 -22.00 1.72
CA ALA A 90 -2.91 -21.76 0.43
C ALA A 90 -4.28 -22.42 0.32
N GLY A 91 -5.20 -21.73 -0.36
CA GLY A 91 -6.53 -22.25 -0.64
C GLY A 91 -6.52 -23.35 -1.71
N PRO A 92 -7.70 -23.90 -2.04
CA PRO A 92 -7.85 -24.90 -3.11
C PRO A 92 -7.36 -24.44 -4.49
N ASP A 93 -7.21 -23.13 -4.69
CA ASP A 93 -6.69 -22.52 -5.92
C ASP A 93 -5.15 -22.56 -6.03
N GLY A 94 -4.47 -23.07 -5.00
CA GLY A 94 -3.01 -23.17 -4.95
C GLY A 94 -2.30 -21.81 -4.88
N LYS A 95 -2.99 -20.77 -4.41
CA LYS A 95 -2.43 -19.42 -4.27
C LYS A 95 -2.56 -18.92 -2.83
N LEU A 96 -1.76 -17.92 -2.50
CA LEU A 96 -1.83 -17.20 -1.24
C LEU A 96 -2.66 -15.92 -1.41
N SER A 97 -3.92 -15.96 -0.99
CA SER A 97 -4.72 -14.74 -0.82
C SER A 97 -4.29 -13.95 0.43
N LEU A 98 -4.91 -12.79 0.68
CA LEU A 98 -4.73 -12.08 1.96
C LEU A 98 -5.22 -12.93 3.15
N THR A 99 -6.32 -13.65 2.96
CA THR A 99 -6.89 -14.55 3.98
C THR A 99 -5.98 -15.75 4.25
N ASP A 100 -5.31 -16.27 3.22
CA ASP A 100 -4.34 -17.36 3.39
C ASP A 100 -3.05 -16.86 4.03
N GLY A 101 -2.61 -15.65 3.69
CA GLY A 101 -1.47 -15.00 4.35
C GLY A 101 -1.62 -14.93 5.86
N ALA A 102 -2.83 -14.69 6.38
CA ALA A 102 -3.12 -14.69 7.82
C ALA A 102 -3.03 -16.08 8.50
N LYS A 103 -2.99 -17.16 7.72
CA LYS A 103 -2.78 -18.54 8.22
C LYS A 103 -1.30 -18.93 8.28
N LEU A 104 -0.41 -18.12 7.69
CA LEU A 104 1.03 -18.36 7.79
C LEU A 104 1.49 -18.29 9.25
N PRO A 105 2.58 -18.97 9.61
CA PRO A 105 3.30 -18.73 10.86
C PRO A 105 3.58 -17.23 11.06
N ALA A 106 3.51 -16.75 12.31
CA ALA A 106 3.57 -15.32 12.62
C ALA A 106 4.83 -14.62 12.08
N ASP A 107 5.97 -15.31 12.08
CA ASP A 107 7.24 -14.88 11.48
C ASP A 107 7.13 -14.68 9.96
N LEU A 108 6.39 -15.52 9.25
CA LEU A 108 6.19 -15.39 7.80
C LEU A 108 5.05 -14.46 7.39
N GLN A 109 4.13 -14.12 8.31
CA GLN A 109 3.04 -13.20 8.02
C GLN A 109 3.57 -11.81 7.68
N GLU A 110 4.48 -11.28 8.51
CA GLU A 110 5.08 -9.97 8.28
C GLU A 110 5.82 -9.93 6.95
N ASP A 111 6.64 -10.95 6.66
CA ASP A 111 7.34 -11.07 5.38
C ASP A 111 6.39 -11.15 4.18
N PHE A 112 5.32 -11.95 4.28
CA PHE A 112 4.32 -12.06 3.23
C PHE A 112 3.66 -10.72 2.93
N PHE A 113 3.23 -9.99 3.97
CA PHE A 113 2.60 -8.68 3.78
C PHE A 113 3.61 -7.62 3.33
N MET A 114 4.86 -7.67 3.80
CA MET A 114 5.95 -6.82 3.33
C MET A 114 6.22 -7.02 1.83
N TYR A 115 6.28 -8.27 1.36
CA TYR A 115 6.50 -8.57 -0.07
C TYR A 115 5.30 -8.23 -0.94
N ARG A 116 4.10 -8.39 -0.39
CA ARG A 116 2.85 -7.94 -0.99
C ARG A 116 2.79 -6.41 -1.06
N GLY A 117 3.41 -5.71 -0.12
CA GLY A 117 3.80 -4.30 -0.14
C GLY A 117 2.99 -3.37 0.77
N GLN A 118 3.00 -2.08 0.42
CA GLN A 118 3.10 -0.94 1.34
C GLN A 118 1.95 -0.64 2.31
N SER A 119 2.37 -0.17 3.50
CA SER A 119 1.52 0.27 4.61
C SER A 119 0.82 1.61 4.34
N VAL A 120 -0.21 1.94 5.12
CA VAL A 120 -0.89 3.26 5.11
C VAL A 120 0.11 4.42 5.22
N LYS A 121 1.16 4.27 6.03
CA LYS A 121 2.18 5.31 6.24
C LYS A 121 2.95 5.62 4.95
N GLU A 122 3.34 4.59 4.21
CA GLU A 122 4.06 4.76 2.95
C GLU A 122 3.15 5.27 1.83
N ALA A 123 1.89 4.84 1.81
CA ALA A 123 0.89 5.39 0.90
C ALA A 123 0.71 6.89 1.18
N LYS A 124 0.59 7.29 2.44
CA LYS A 124 0.48 8.70 2.84
C LYS A 124 1.64 9.54 2.30
N VAL A 125 2.88 9.17 2.62
CA VAL A 125 4.07 9.93 2.19
C VAL A 125 4.11 10.08 0.67
N ALA A 126 3.85 8.99 -0.06
CA ALA A 126 3.90 9.01 -1.51
C ALA A 126 2.77 9.85 -2.14
N LEU A 127 1.55 9.75 -1.60
CA LEU A 127 0.40 10.49 -2.12
C LEU A 127 0.48 11.97 -1.78
N GLU A 128 0.90 12.34 -0.57
CA GLU A 128 1.11 13.74 -0.20
C GLU A 128 2.16 14.39 -1.11
N ALA A 129 3.30 13.72 -1.35
CA ALA A 129 4.33 14.19 -2.26
C ALA A 129 3.84 14.34 -3.70
N ALA A 130 2.98 13.43 -4.18
CA ALA A 130 2.41 13.50 -5.53
C ALA A 130 1.36 14.62 -5.69
N THR A 131 0.84 15.14 -4.58
CA THR A 131 -0.16 16.23 -4.56
C THR A 131 0.40 17.58 -4.17
N THR A 132 1.69 17.68 -3.85
CA THR A 132 2.35 18.96 -3.59
C THR A 132 2.20 19.86 -4.81
N ASP A 133 1.69 21.08 -4.60
CA ASP A 133 1.44 22.08 -5.65
C ASP A 133 0.54 21.60 -6.79
N LEU A 134 -0.33 20.61 -6.52
CA LEU A 134 -1.36 20.15 -7.43
C LEU A 134 -2.74 20.54 -6.89
N LEU A 135 -3.53 21.21 -7.73
CA LEU A 135 -4.90 21.60 -7.42
C LEU A 135 -5.86 20.85 -8.34
N MET A 136 -6.99 20.43 -7.78
CA MET A 136 -8.11 19.89 -8.56
C MET A 136 -8.81 21.03 -9.29
N PRO A 137 -8.82 21.04 -10.63
CA PRO A 137 -9.45 22.11 -11.39
C PRO A 137 -10.97 22.10 -11.17
N SER A 138 -11.50 23.25 -10.78
CA SER A 138 -12.94 23.55 -10.72
C SER A 138 -13.13 25.07 -10.66
N GLU A 139 -14.33 25.57 -10.35
CA GLU A 139 -14.52 27.01 -10.16
C GLU A 139 -13.73 27.56 -8.96
N THR A 140 -13.49 26.73 -7.94
CA THR A 140 -12.60 27.03 -6.83
C THR A 140 -11.57 25.93 -6.74
N ASP A 141 -10.39 26.14 -7.31
CA ASP A 141 -9.28 25.19 -7.25
C ASP A 141 -9.14 24.60 -5.83
N ALA A 142 -9.12 23.27 -5.73
CA ALA A 142 -9.12 22.58 -4.44
C ALA A 142 -7.81 21.83 -4.20
N THR A 143 -7.34 21.80 -2.96
CA THR A 143 -6.15 21.01 -2.60
C THR A 143 -6.51 19.54 -2.39
N PHE A 144 -5.49 18.69 -2.21
CA PHE A 144 -5.68 17.30 -1.82
C PHE A 144 -5.24 17.09 -0.36
N LYS A 145 -5.97 16.24 0.36
CA LYS A 145 -5.61 15.80 1.71
C LYS A 145 -5.68 14.28 1.80
N PHE A 146 -4.67 13.68 2.43
CA PHE A 146 -4.66 12.24 2.66
C PHE A 146 -5.75 11.84 3.68
N VAL A 147 -6.41 10.73 3.41
CA VAL A 147 -7.39 10.10 4.30
C VAL A 147 -7.12 8.61 4.41
N ALA A 148 -7.39 8.03 5.59
CA ALA A 148 -7.22 6.59 5.80
C ALA A 148 -8.27 6.02 6.75
N GLY A 149 -8.74 4.81 6.47
CA GLY A 149 -9.66 4.04 7.29
C GLY A 149 -9.00 2.81 7.89
N LYS A 150 -9.84 1.87 8.32
CA LYS A 150 -9.44 0.58 8.88
C LYS A 150 -9.28 -0.47 7.77
N GLN A 151 -8.80 -1.65 8.14
CA GLN A 151 -8.82 -2.82 7.28
C GLN A 151 -10.24 -3.16 6.83
N LEU A 152 -10.36 -3.45 5.53
CA LEU A 152 -11.64 -3.78 4.92
C LEU A 152 -11.89 -5.30 4.82
N ASN A 153 -10.87 -6.14 5.06
CA ASN A 153 -10.98 -7.61 5.02
C ASN A 153 -11.66 -8.15 3.75
N GLY A 154 -11.41 -7.51 2.61
CA GLY A 154 -12.00 -7.85 1.31
C GLY A 154 -13.39 -7.25 1.03
N ALA A 155 -14.05 -6.61 2.00
CA ALA A 155 -15.35 -5.98 1.80
C ALA A 155 -15.28 -4.86 0.75
N PRO A 156 -16.23 -4.71 -0.17
CA PRO A 156 -16.18 -3.70 -1.23
C PRO A 156 -16.10 -2.27 -0.66
N ILE A 157 -15.46 -1.36 -1.38
CA ILE A 157 -15.48 0.07 -1.04
C ILE A 157 -16.82 0.63 -1.54
N THR A 158 -17.74 0.89 -0.61
CA THR A 158 -19.10 1.42 -0.88
C THR A 158 -19.28 2.80 -0.26
N GLU A 159 -20.33 3.51 -0.65
CA GLU A 159 -20.72 4.78 -0.01
C GLU A 159 -20.79 4.65 1.52
N GLN A 160 -21.41 3.56 2.02
CA GLN A 160 -21.54 3.30 3.45
C GLN A 160 -20.18 3.18 4.13
N VAL A 161 -19.21 2.48 3.52
CA VAL A 161 -17.85 2.36 4.07
C VAL A 161 -17.16 3.72 4.17
N ILE A 162 -17.32 4.58 3.15
CA ILE A 162 -16.75 5.94 3.18
C ILE A 162 -17.41 6.77 4.29
N ARG A 163 -18.74 6.73 4.41
CA ARG A 163 -19.45 7.46 5.47
C ARG A 163 -19.05 6.97 6.85
N GLU A 164 -18.97 5.66 7.07
CA GLU A 164 -18.63 5.09 8.38
C GLU A 164 -17.19 5.38 8.79
N GLN A 165 -16.23 5.28 7.88
CA GLN A 165 -14.81 5.35 8.23
C GLN A 165 -14.19 6.74 8.04
N LEU A 166 -14.68 7.54 7.09
CA LEU A 166 -14.02 8.78 6.66
C LEU A 166 -14.80 10.05 6.97
N SER A 167 -16.07 10.00 7.44
CA SER A 167 -16.85 11.22 7.74
C SER A 167 -16.14 12.18 8.69
N ALA A 168 -15.57 11.69 9.79
CA ALA A 168 -14.91 12.55 10.76
C ALA A 168 -13.66 13.25 10.19
N GLN A 169 -12.88 12.55 9.36
CA GLN A 169 -11.72 13.13 8.67
C GLN A 169 -12.16 14.13 7.62
N HIS A 170 -13.19 13.80 6.85
CA HIS A 170 -13.77 14.69 5.87
C HIS A 170 -14.22 16.01 6.49
N ASP A 171 -15.03 15.96 7.54
CA ASP A 171 -15.60 17.16 8.15
C ASP A 171 -14.51 18.07 8.75
N ALA A 172 -13.40 17.48 9.22
CA ALA A 172 -12.23 18.22 9.71
C ALA A 172 -11.34 18.79 8.59
N LEU A 173 -11.24 18.10 7.45
CA LEU A 173 -10.30 18.44 6.38
C LEU A 173 -10.93 19.27 5.26
N LEU A 174 -12.24 19.16 5.02
CA LEU A 174 -12.90 19.80 3.88
C LEU A 174 -12.70 21.33 3.84
N PRO A 175 -12.79 22.07 4.96
CA PRO A 175 -12.51 23.51 4.96
C PRO A 175 -11.07 23.88 4.57
N GLN A 176 -10.15 22.91 4.62
CA GLN A 176 -8.75 23.06 4.18
C GLN A 176 -8.55 22.63 2.72
N VAL A 177 -9.52 21.92 2.15
CA VAL A 177 -9.53 21.42 0.77
C VAL A 177 -10.13 22.48 -0.16
N MET A 178 -11.30 23.01 0.19
CA MET A 178 -12.00 24.04 -0.57
C MET A 178 -12.87 24.90 0.35
N TYR A 179 -13.32 26.05 -0.14
CA TYR A 179 -14.28 26.86 0.62
C TYR A 179 -15.67 26.20 0.60
N VAL A 180 -16.24 26.00 1.80
CA VAL A 180 -17.60 25.50 1.99
C VAL A 180 -18.22 26.24 3.18
N SER A 181 -19.48 26.62 3.07
CA SER A 181 -20.20 27.18 4.22
C SER A 181 -20.29 26.14 5.36
N PRO A 182 -20.12 26.54 6.64
CA PRO A 182 -20.06 25.59 7.75
C PRO A 182 -21.22 24.61 7.85
N ASP A 183 -22.42 25.02 7.47
CA ASP A 183 -23.65 24.22 7.46
C ASP A 183 -23.66 23.11 6.40
N ARG A 184 -22.82 23.22 5.36
CA ARG A 184 -22.70 22.25 4.27
C ARG A 184 -21.46 21.35 4.39
N VAL A 185 -20.64 21.52 5.43
CA VAL A 185 -19.41 20.71 5.60
C VAL A 185 -19.72 19.24 5.81
N ALA A 186 -20.72 18.90 6.64
CA ALA A 186 -20.92 17.54 7.13
C ALA A 186 -21.20 16.52 5.99
N LEU A 187 -20.35 15.48 5.88
CA LEU A 187 -20.47 14.46 4.83
C LEU A 187 -21.85 13.79 4.80
N LYS A 188 -22.44 13.55 5.98
CA LYS A 188 -23.77 12.93 6.12
C LYS A 188 -24.89 13.65 5.36
N ASN A 189 -24.74 14.96 5.10
CA ASN A 189 -25.72 15.78 4.41
C ASN A 189 -25.41 15.93 2.91
N ARG A 190 -24.28 15.40 2.43
CA ARG A 190 -23.84 15.51 1.04
C ARG A 190 -24.44 14.38 0.22
N THR A 191 -25.47 14.73 -0.55
CA THR A 191 -26.19 13.86 -1.47
C THR A 191 -26.49 14.62 -2.77
N PRO A 192 -26.55 13.97 -3.94
CA PRO A 192 -26.43 12.53 -4.18
C PRO A 192 -24.97 12.04 -4.09
N VAL A 193 -24.77 10.73 -4.25
CA VAL A 193 -23.45 10.12 -4.40
C VAL A 193 -23.30 9.56 -5.80
N GLU A 194 -22.21 9.92 -6.46
CA GLU A 194 -21.82 9.46 -7.77
C GLU A 194 -20.53 8.63 -7.65
N VAL A 195 -20.53 7.44 -8.24
CA VAL A 195 -19.32 6.59 -8.33
C VAL A 195 -18.77 6.68 -9.75
N ARG A 196 -17.47 6.97 -9.87
CA ARG A 196 -16.75 7.03 -11.15
C ARG A 196 -15.61 6.02 -11.20
N SER A 197 -15.28 5.61 -12.44
CA SER A 197 -14.05 4.89 -12.74
C SER A 197 -12.84 5.75 -12.40
N PHE A 198 -11.90 5.19 -11.65
CA PHE A 198 -10.63 5.82 -11.35
C PHE A 198 -9.85 6.17 -12.62
N ASP A 199 -9.82 5.24 -13.58
CA ASP A 199 -9.05 5.40 -14.80
C ASP A 199 -9.59 6.51 -15.69
N ASP A 200 -10.92 6.60 -15.80
CA ASP A 200 -11.58 7.64 -16.60
C ASP A 200 -11.44 9.00 -15.93
N PHE A 201 -11.66 9.08 -14.61
CA PHE A 201 -11.61 10.34 -13.87
C PHE A 201 -10.23 10.99 -13.93
N LEU A 202 -9.16 10.27 -13.55
CA LEU A 202 -7.80 10.82 -13.63
C LEU A 202 -7.25 10.81 -15.05
N GLY A 203 -7.73 9.92 -15.92
CA GLY A 203 -7.35 9.88 -17.34
C GLY A 203 -7.64 11.22 -18.00
N ARG A 204 -8.88 11.70 -17.89
CA ARG A 204 -9.31 12.99 -18.45
C ARG A 204 -8.45 14.15 -17.95
N LEU A 205 -8.18 14.23 -16.64
CA LEU A 205 -7.34 15.26 -16.05
C LEU A 205 -5.87 15.24 -16.54
N SER A 206 -5.39 14.07 -16.94
CA SER A 206 -4.02 13.90 -17.47
C SER A 206 -3.91 14.11 -18.98
N THR A 207 -5.00 13.94 -19.74
CA THR A 207 -4.97 13.94 -21.21
C THR A 207 -5.69 15.10 -21.88
N GLU A 208 -6.73 15.67 -21.25
CA GLU A 208 -7.48 16.82 -21.77
C GLU A 208 -6.70 18.13 -21.48
N VAL A 209 -5.53 18.25 -22.09
CA VAL A 209 -4.65 19.43 -21.97
C VAL A 209 -4.67 20.26 -23.25
N ASP A 210 -4.57 21.58 -23.14
CA ASP A 210 -4.31 22.44 -24.30
C ASP A 210 -2.84 22.30 -24.73
N PRO A 211 -2.56 21.79 -25.95
CA PRO A 211 -1.19 21.59 -26.42
C PRO A 211 -0.41 22.90 -26.64
N ASN A 212 -1.08 24.06 -26.65
CA ASN A 212 -0.45 25.37 -26.80
C ASN A 212 -0.26 26.12 -25.47
N ASP A 213 -0.75 25.56 -24.35
CA ASP A 213 -0.56 26.12 -23.01
C ASP A 213 0.40 25.25 -22.18
N PRO A 214 1.66 25.69 -21.99
CA PRO A 214 2.63 24.98 -21.17
C PRO A 214 2.15 24.67 -19.74
N ALA A 215 1.34 25.56 -19.14
CA ALA A 215 0.82 25.33 -17.79
C ALA A 215 -0.21 24.20 -17.77
N SER A 216 -1.08 24.12 -18.78
CA SER A 216 -2.00 22.99 -18.95
C SER A 216 -1.26 21.67 -19.16
N ILE A 217 -0.18 21.65 -19.95
CA ILE A 217 0.65 20.44 -20.17
C ILE A 217 1.31 20.00 -18.87
N GLU A 218 1.93 20.92 -18.13
CA GLU A 218 2.58 20.63 -16.84
C GLU A 218 1.56 20.05 -15.84
N ARG A 219 0.36 20.64 -15.76
CA ARG A 219 -0.73 20.14 -14.92
C ARG A 219 -1.13 18.72 -15.32
N GLY A 220 -1.31 18.45 -16.61
CA GLY A 220 -1.62 17.09 -17.10
C GLY A 220 -0.56 16.07 -16.68
N GLN A 221 0.72 16.43 -16.75
CA GLN A 221 1.82 15.59 -16.29
C GLN A 221 1.77 15.35 -14.77
N LYS A 222 1.44 16.37 -13.97
CA LYS A 222 1.24 16.20 -12.51
C LYS A 222 0.09 15.23 -12.21
N PHE A 223 -1.01 15.29 -12.93
CA PHE A 223 -2.10 14.32 -12.80
C PHE A 223 -1.72 12.92 -13.27
N ALA A 224 -0.93 12.78 -14.32
CA ALA A 224 -0.37 11.48 -14.73
C ALA A 224 0.53 10.89 -13.62
N ASN A 225 1.36 11.71 -12.98
CA ASN A 225 2.20 11.31 -11.86
C ASN A 225 1.36 10.90 -10.64
N LEU A 226 0.30 11.65 -10.32
CA LEU A 226 -0.64 11.31 -9.25
C LEU A 226 -1.34 9.98 -9.54
N LYS A 227 -1.82 9.77 -10.77
CA LYS A 227 -2.44 8.52 -11.20
C LYS A 227 -1.48 7.35 -11.01
N ALA A 228 -0.24 7.48 -11.44
CA ALA A 228 0.80 6.47 -11.26
C ALA A 228 1.09 6.22 -9.76
N ALA A 229 1.15 7.26 -8.94
CA ALA A 229 1.34 7.14 -7.50
C ALA A 229 0.20 6.33 -6.88
N LEU A 230 -1.06 6.70 -7.10
CA LEU A 230 -2.23 5.99 -6.60
C LEU A 230 -2.22 4.52 -7.01
N SER A 231 -2.06 4.22 -8.31
CA SER A 231 -2.02 2.83 -8.81
C SER A 231 -0.84 2.02 -8.28
N SER A 232 0.28 2.66 -7.91
CA SER A 232 1.44 1.95 -7.35
C SER A 232 1.29 1.59 -5.87
N LYS A 233 0.49 2.40 -5.13
CA LYS A 233 0.32 2.31 -3.68
C LYS A 233 -0.95 1.58 -3.28
N LEU A 234 -2.00 1.72 -4.07
CA LEU A 234 -3.35 1.25 -3.75
C LEU A 234 -3.87 0.29 -4.81
N THR A 235 -4.76 -0.61 -4.39
CA THR A 235 -5.55 -1.50 -5.26
C THR A 235 -7.03 -1.18 -5.13
N ASP A 236 -7.87 -1.75 -6.01
CA ASP A 236 -9.32 -1.53 -6.02
C ASP A 236 -9.71 -0.04 -5.99
N LEU A 237 -9.01 0.77 -6.78
CA LEU A 237 -9.19 2.21 -6.82
C LEU A 237 -10.58 2.58 -7.33
N THR A 238 -11.23 3.50 -6.63
CA THR A 238 -12.54 4.05 -6.98
C THR A 238 -12.59 5.54 -6.67
N VAL A 239 -13.46 6.24 -7.39
CA VAL A 239 -13.74 7.66 -7.16
C VAL A 239 -15.19 7.81 -6.73
N MET A 240 -15.42 8.44 -5.58
CA MET A 240 -16.77 8.75 -5.09
C MET A 240 -16.92 10.25 -4.89
N ARG A 241 -17.92 10.82 -5.56
CA ARG A 241 -18.28 12.23 -5.53
C ARG A 241 -19.57 12.40 -4.73
N PHE A 242 -19.56 13.28 -3.74
CA PHE A 242 -20.70 13.53 -2.86
C PHE A 242 -21.18 14.96 -3.05
N ASN A 243 -22.48 15.15 -3.29
CA ASN A 243 -23.16 16.41 -3.64
C ASN A 243 -23.08 16.76 -5.15
N THR A 244 -23.78 17.82 -5.59
CA THR A 244 -23.78 18.28 -6.99
C THR A 244 -23.08 19.61 -7.24
N ILE A 245 -23.04 20.53 -6.27
CA ILE A 245 -22.45 21.87 -6.45
C ILE A 245 -21.07 21.91 -5.83
N ASP A 246 -21.00 21.95 -4.49
CA ASP A 246 -19.78 21.84 -3.73
C ASP A 246 -19.51 20.36 -3.46
N ILE A 247 -18.82 19.71 -4.38
CA ILE A 247 -18.63 18.26 -4.44
C ILE A 247 -17.42 17.85 -3.59
N SER A 248 -17.61 16.88 -2.70
CA SER A 248 -16.48 16.19 -2.05
C SER A 248 -16.08 14.98 -2.88
N THR A 249 -14.83 14.93 -3.31
CA THR A 249 -14.32 13.83 -4.14
C THR A 249 -13.32 13.00 -3.34
N PHE A 250 -13.68 11.73 -3.11
CA PHE A 250 -12.78 10.73 -2.56
C PHE A 250 -12.16 9.93 -3.69
N ILE A 251 -10.83 9.84 -3.73
CA ILE A 251 -10.07 8.95 -4.61
C ILE A 251 -9.40 7.94 -3.69
N VAL A 252 -10.01 6.77 -3.54
CA VAL A 252 -9.66 5.81 -2.50
C VAL A 252 -9.44 4.41 -3.07
N GLY A 253 -8.64 3.65 -2.38
CA GLY A 253 -8.39 2.23 -2.66
C GLY A 253 -7.98 1.52 -1.39
N ARG A 254 -7.46 0.31 -1.55
CA ARG A 254 -6.86 -0.46 -0.47
C ARG A 254 -5.36 -0.33 -0.51
N THR A 255 -4.73 -0.13 0.64
CA THR A 255 -3.31 -0.46 0.81
C THR A 255 -3.10 -1.95 0.56
N LYS A 256 -1.84 -2.36 0.41
CA LYS A 256 -1.54 -3.77 0.13
C LYS A 256 -1.72 -4.67 1.36
N THR A 257 -1.80 -4.07 2.55
CA THR A 257 -2.22 -4.65 3.83
C THR A 257 -3.74 -4.62 4.07
N GLY A 258 -4.52 -3.99 3.17
CA GLY A 258 -5.99 -4.09 3.15
C GLY A 258 -6.75 -2.96 3.85
N GLU A 259 -6.05 -1.96 4.40
CA GLU A 259 -6.68 -0.73 4.91
C GLU A 259 -7.21 0.14 3.78
N LEU A 260 -8.33 0.82 4.03
CA LEU A 260 -8.80 1.91 3.18
C LEU A 260 -7.81 3.09 3.25
N ALA A 261 -7.37 3.61 2.11
CA ALA A 261 -6.54 4.81 2.05
C ALA A 261 -6.79 5.58 0.75
N GLY A 262 -6.47 6.86 0.73
CA GLY A 262 -6.62 7.67 -0.47
C GLY A 262 -6.49 9.16 -0.23
N LEU A 263 -7.15 9.91 -1.11
CA LEU A 263 -7.15 11.36 -1.10
C LEU A 263 -8.59 11.89 -1.06
N LEU A 264 -8.77 12.97 -0.30
CA LEU A 264 -9.92 13.85 -0.35
C LEU A 264 -9.54 15.11 -1.13
N THR A 265 -10.40 15.52 -2.06
CA THR A 265 -10.34 16.81 -2.73
C THR A 265 -11.75 17.35 -2.95
N GLY A 266 -11.87 18.51 -3.59
CA GLY A 266 -13.11 19.23 -3.80
C GLY A 266 -13.29 19.67 -5.25
N GLN A 267 -14.53 19.88 -5.66
CA GLN A 267 -14.86 20.54 -6.92
C GLN A 267 -16.09 21.43 -6.71
N VAL A 268 -16.13 22.58 -7.37
CA VAL A 268 -17.34 23.39 -7.51
C VAL A 268 -17.79 23.34 -8.97
N GLU A 269 -19.03 22.89 -9.18
CA GLU A 269 -19.68 22.76 -10.49
C GLU A 269 -21.04 23.51 -10.44
N THR A 270 -21.35 24.31 -11.46
CA THR A 270 -22.61 25.07 -11.58
C THR A 270 -23.50 24.59 -12.71
#